data_AF-A0A843J5J9-F1
#
_entry.id   AF-A0A843J5J9-F1
#
_cell.length_a   1.000
_cell.length_b   1.000
_cell.length_c   1.000
_cell.angle_alpha   90.00
_cell.angle_beta   90.00
_cell.angle_gamma   90.00
#
_symmetry.space_group_name_H-M   'P 1'
#
loop_
_entity.id
_entity.type
_entity.pdbx_description
1 polymer ?
#
loop_
_entity_poly.entity_id
_entity_poly.type
_entity_poly.pdbx_seq_one_letter_code
_entity_poly.pdbx_strand_id
1 'polypeptide(L)'
;MSKTADNDVNVRLIEKINRVEEEYEKNFSNTQKILMTTDGSITAILDVLYGKIDLKTLEQHFEEATEESASLVNVDAGDEVNYREIVMHKDEQPLIYAVSYIPLKR
;
A
#
# COMPACT_ATOMS: atom_id res chain seq x y z
N MET A 1 11.83 12.19 -27.09
CA MET A 1 10.52 11.69 -27.55
C MET A 1 9.91 10.74 -26.50
N SER A 2 9.46 11.23 -25.32
CA SER A 2 8.85 10.34 -24.30
C SER A 2 7.58 10.87 -23.60
N LYS A 3 7.12 12.09 -23.89
CA LYS A 3 5.93 12.67 -23.21
C LYS A 3 4.60 11.97 -23.55
N THR A 4 4.52 11.24 -24.67
CA THR A 4 3.27 10.60 -25.11
C THR A 4 2.98 9.30 -24.37
N ALA A 5 4.02 8.57 -23.93
CA ALA A 5 3.87 7.27 -23.26
C ALA A 5 3.42 7.42 -21.79
N ASP A 6 3.99 8.38 -21.05
CA ASP A 6 3.60 8.63 -19.65
C ASP A 6 2.16 9.13 -19.51
N ASN A 7 1.68 9.90 -20.50
CA ASN A 7 0.29 10.35 -20.52
C ASN A 7 -0.68 9.17 -20.71
N ASP A 8 -0.28 8.14 -21.46
CA ASP A 8 -1.10 6.94 -21.68
C ASP A 8 -1.21 6.08 -20.41
N VAL A 9 -0.14 5.97 -19.62
CA VAL A 9 -0.17 5.24 -18.33
C VAL A 9 -1.14 5.90 -17.34
N ASN A 10 -1.06 7.23 -17.19
CA ASN A 10 -1.93 7.96 -16.28
C ASN A 10 -3.40 7.89 -16.70
N VAL A 11 -3.69 7.94 -18.01
CA VAL A 11 -5.05 7.77 -18.53
C VAL A 11 -5.60 6.39 -18.17
N ARG A 12 -4.82 5.32 -18.40
CA ARG A 12 -5.25 3.95 -18.05
C ARG A 12 -5.49 3.77 -16.55
N LEU A 13 -4.72 4.46 -15.71
CA LEU A 13 -4.88 4.42 -14.26
C LEU A 13 -6.21 5.07 -13.84
N ILE A 14 -6.53 6.23 -14.41
CA ILE A 14 -7.81 6.91 -14.18
C ILE A 14 -8.97 6.03 -14.65
N GLU A 15 -8.87 5.40 -15.81
CA GLU A 15 -9.90 4.47 -16.31
C GLU A 15 -10.14 3.30 -15.34
N LYS A 16 -9.07 2.73 -14.77
CA LYS A 16 -9.21 1.67 -13.76
C LYS A 16 -9.91 2.17 -12.51
N ILE A 17 -9.57 3.36 -12.02
CA ILE A 17 -10.22 3.97 -10.86
C ILE A 17 -11.71 4.16 -11.13
N ASN A 18 -12.07 4.71 -12.29
CA ASN A 18 -13.47 4.93 -12.66
C ASN A 18 -14.27 3.60 -12.71
N ARG A 19 -13.67 2.51 -13.21
CA ARG A 19 -14.32 1.19 -13.20
C ARG A 19 -14.60 0.70 -11.78
N VAL A 20 -13.67 0.92 -10.85
CA VAL A 20 -13.89 0.58 -9.43
C VAL A 20 -14.98 1.47 -8.84
N GLU A 21 -15.01 2.77 -9.15
CA GLU A 21 -16.09 3.65 -8.69
C GLU A 21 -17.48 3.20 -9.18
N GLU A 22 -17.57 2.75 -10.43
CA GLU A 22 -18.78 2.18 -11.02
C GLU A 22 -19.18 0.87 -10.35
N GLU A 23 -18.25 -0.08 -10.19
CA GLU A 23 -18.49 -1.39 -9.58
C GLU A 23 -19.03 -1.29 -8.15
N TYR A 24 -18.53 -0.32 -7.38
CA TYR A 24 -18.95 -0.10 -5.99
C TYR A 24 -20.02 0.99 -5.84
N GLU A 25 -20.56 1.53 -6.94
CA GLU A 25 -21.51 2.64 -6.98
C GLU A 25 -21.11 3.83 -6.07
N LYS A 26 -19.81 4.16 -6.06
CA LYS A 26 -19.25 5.14 -5.12
C LYS A 26 -18.13 5.97 -5.75
N ASN A 27 -18.23 7.29 -5.59
CA ASN A 27 -17.12 8.19 -5.94
C ASN A 27 -16.09 8.24 -4.80
N PHE A 28 -14.82 8.12 -5.16
CA PHE A 28 -13.68 8.35 -4.31
C PHE A 28 -13.30 9.83 -4.29
N SER A 29 -12.91 10.32 -3.12
CA SER A 29 -12.31 11.65 -2.98
C SER A 29 -10.98 11.73 -3.73
N ASN A 30 -10.56 12.95 -4.08
CA ASN A 30 -9.24 13.18 -4.70
C ASN A 30 -8.09 12.61 -3.85
N THR A 31 -8.20 12.71 -2.52
CA THR A 31 -7.22 12.12 -1.59
C THR A 31 -7.13 10.60 -1.73
N GLN A 32 -8.26 9.91 -1.80
CA GLN A 32 -8.29 8.46 -2.02
C GLN A 32 -7.69 8.08 -3.38
N LYS A 33 -8.01 8.85 -4.43
CA LYS A 33 -7.41 8.65 -5.75
C LYS A 33 -5.89 8.81 -5.71
N ILE A 34 -5.38 9.87 -5.08
CA ILE A 34 -3.94 10.09 -4.88
C ILE A 34 -3.29 8.91 -4.14
N LEU A 35 -3.90 8.44 -3.05
CA LEU A 35 -3.38 7.30 -2.27
C LEU A 35 -3.33 6.00 -3.07
N MET A 36 -4.27 5.78 -4.01
CA MET A 36 -4.26 4.60 -4.88
C MET A 36 -3.22 4.67 -5.99
N THR A 37 -2.78 5.87 -6.39
CA THR A 37 -1.88 6.07 -7.52
C THR A 37 -0.45 6.39 -7.14
N THR A 38 -0.17 6.61 -5.85
CA THR A 38 1.13 7.09 -5.39
C THR A 38 2.16 5.97 -5.31
N ASP A 39 3.38 6.26 -5.77
CA ASP A 39 4.61 5.52 -5.49
C ASP A 39 5.44 6.19 -4.36
N GLY A 40 4.93 7.31 -3.84
CA GLY A 40 5.55 8.08 -2.77
C GLY A 40 5.24 7.54 -1.38
N SER A 41 5.81 8.20 -0.36
CA SER A 41 5.55 7.83 1.03
C SER A 41 4.10 8.12 1.43
N ILE A 42 3.32 7.07 1.65
CA ILE A 42 1.99 7.15 2.23
C ILE A 42 2.04 7.87 3.60
N THR A 43 3.05 7.59 4.42
CA THR A 43 3.26 8.28 5.70
C THR A 43 3.36 9.78 5.53
N ALA A 44 4.16 10.25 4.57
CA ALA A 44 4.31 11.69 4.31
C ALA A 44 3.00 12.33 3.83
N ILE A 45 2.22 11.63 3.00
CA ILE A 45 0.90 12.11 2.56
C ILE A 45 -0.05 12.23 3.76
N LEU A 46 -0.10 11.22 4.63
CA LEU A 46 -0.93 11.26 5.83
C LEU A 46 -0.48 12.34 6.83
N ASP A 47 0.83 12.55 6.99
CA ASP A 47 1.37 13.62 7.82
C ASP A 47 0.92 15.01 7.35
N VAL A 48 0.85 15.23 6.02
CA VAL A 48 0.34 16.49 5.45
C VAL A 48 -1.15 16.66 5.71
N LEU A 49 -1.93 15.58 5.65
CA LEU A 49 -3.39 15.62 5.78
C LEU A 49 -3.87 15.71 7.24
N TYR A 50 -3.16 15.06 8.17
CA TYR A 50 -3.61 14.87 9.56
C TYR A 50 -2.60 15.40 10.60
N GLY A 51 -1.50 16.02 10.17
CA GLY A 51 -0.33 16.25 11.00
C GLY A 51 0.39 14.94 11.30
N LYS A 52 1.47 14.99 12.11
CA LYS A 52 2.26 13.79 12.46
C LYS A 52 1.37 12.62 12.87
N ILE A 53 1.46 11.51 12.14
CA ILE A 53 0.77 10.25 12.43
C ILE A 53 1.68 9.30 13.21
N ASP A 54 1.07 8.42 14.00
CA ASP A 54 1.75 7.41 14.79
C ASP A 54 1.53 6.02 14.21
N LEU A 55 2.45 5.11 14.52
CA LEU A 55 2.43 3.73 14.06
C LEU A 55 2.43 2.80 15.27
N LYS A 56 1.43 1.93 15.32
CA LYS A 56 1.32 0.86 16.32
C LYS A 56 1.56 -0.48 15.64
N THR A 57 2.61 -1.18 16.05
CA THR A 57 2.80 -2.59 15.67
C THR A 57 1.78 -3.44 16.42
N LEU A 58 1.01 -4.24 15.71
CA LEU A 58 0.06 -5.20 16.27
C LEU A 58 0.73 -6.56 16.48
N GLU A 59 1.47 -7.02 15.47
CA GLU A 59 2.18 -8.28 15.48
C GLU A 59 3.48 -8.16 14.67
N GLN A 60 4.53 -8.85 15.11
CA GLN A 60 5.78 -8.96 14.38
C GLN A 60 6.55 -10.20 14.83
N HIS A 61 6.90 -11.07 13.89
CA HIS A 61 7.67 -12.28 14.13
C HIS A 61 8.35 -12.76 12.85
N PHE A 62 9.26 -13.72 13.00
CA PHE A 62 9.81 -14.44 11.86
C PHE A 62 8.97 -15.69 11.59
N GLU A 63 8.70 -15.95 10.32
CA GLU A 63 7.99 -17.13 9.87
C GLU A 63 8.57 -17.65 8.56
N GLU A 64 8.27 -18.91 8.24
CA GLU A 64 8.56 -19.50 6.94
C GLU A 64 7.55 -19.01 5.90
N ALA A 65 8.04 -18.53 4.76
CA ALA A 65 7.20 -18.03 3.69
C ALA A 65 6.30 -19.14 3.14
N THR A 66 4.99 -18.91 3.21
CA THR A 66 4.00 -19.68 2.44
C THR A 66 4.16 -19.42 0.94
N GLU A 67 3.61 -20.27 0.09
CA GLU A 67 3.58 -20.05 -1.37
C GLU A 67 3.04 -18.66 -1.75
N GLU A 68 1.99 -18.20 -1.05
CA GLU A 68 1.40 -16.88 -1.27
C GLU A 68 2.37 -15.76 -0.89
N SER A 69 2.87 -15.75 0.35
CA SER A 69 3.78 -14.71 0.83
C SER A 69 5.10 -14.70 0.06
N ALA A 70 5.62 -15.88 -0.31
CA ALA A 70 6.82 -16.04 -1.12
C ALA A 70 6.67 -15.37 -2.49
N SER A 71 5.51 -15.54 -3.14
CA SER A 71 5.21 -14.89 -4.42
C SER A 71 5.13 -13.36 -4.33
N LEU A 72 4.67 -12.82 -3.20
CA LEU A 72 4.54 -11.37 -2.99
C LEU A 72 5.89 -10.66 -2.89
N VAL A 73 6.90 -11.33 -2.33
CA VAL A 73 8.23 -10.75 -2.07
C VAL A 73 9.36 -11.43 -2.85
N ASN A 74 9.01 -12.32 -3.78
CA ASN A 74 9.92 -12.99 -4.70
C ASN A 74 11.06 -13.76 -3.99
N VAL A 75 10.67 -14.68 -3.11
CA VAL A 75 11.55 -15.66 -2.42
C VAL A 75 11.03 -17.07 -2.62
N ASP A 76 11.78 -18.09 -2.16
CA ASP A 76 11.31 -19.47 -2.19
C ASP A 76 10.37 -19.76 -1.02
N ALA A 77 9.39 -20.65 -1.22
CA ALA A 77 8.58 -21.15 -0.11
C ALA A 77 9.46 -21.85 0.94
N GLY A 78 9.22 -21.56 2.21
CA GLY A 78 10.07 -21.99 3.33
C GLY A 78 11.22 -21.04 3.67
N ASP A 79 11.47 -20.00 2.87
CA ASP A 79 12.43 -18.96 3.25
C ASP A 79 11.95 -18.14 4.45
N GLU A 80 12.87 -17.73 5.32
CA GLU A 80 12.53 -16.93 6.50
C GLU A 80 12.21 -15.48 6.10
N VAL A 81 11.03 -15.03 6.51
CA VAL A 81 10.54 -13.67 6.32
C VAL A 81 10.20 -13.03 7.67
N ASN A 82 10.42 -11.72 7.77
CA ASN A 82 9.89 -10.92 8.87
C ASN A 82 8.48 -10.47 8.53
N TYR A 83 7.48 -11.10 9.15
CA TYR A 83 6.09 -10.68 9.12
C TYR A 83 5.91 -9.46 10.03
N ARG A 84 5.21 -8.44 9.55
CA ARG A 84 4.86 -7.29 10.36
C ARG A 84 3.48 -6.76 10.02
N GLU A 85 2.68 -6.62 11.05
CA GLU A 85 1.34 -6.07 11.01
C GLU A 85 1.29 -4.78 11.82
N ILE A 86 0.78 -3.72 11.20
CA ILE A 86 0.76 -2.38 11.78
C ILE A 86 -0.57 -1.68 11.55
N VAL A 87 -0.87 -0.73 12.43
CA VAL A 87 -1.88 0.30 12.20
C VAL A 87 -1.21 1.67 12.28
N MET A 88 -1.40 2.46 11.23
CA MET A 88 -1.09 3.89 11.20
C MET A 88 -2.33 4.66 11.65
N HIS A 89 -2.17 5.54 12.63
CA HIS A 89 -3.29 6.23 13.27
C HIS A 89 -2.96 7.69 13.59
N LYS A 90 -4.01 8.48 13.77
CA LYS A 90 -3.95 9.81 14.37
C LYS A 90 -4.81 9.80 15.62
N ASP A 91 -4.19 10.00 16.78
CA ASP A 91 -4.86 9.87 18.08
C ASP A 91 -5.56 8.49 18.17
N GLU A 92 -6.87 8.44 18.38
CA GLU A 92 -7.64 7.19 18.43
C GLU A 92 -8.19 6.75 17.05
N GLN A 93 -8.01 7.55 16.00
CA GLN A 93 -8.55 7.27 14.67
C GLN A 93 -7.58 6.42 13.83
N PRO A 94 -7.91 5.14 13.53
CA PRO A 94 -7.12 4.36 12.59
C PRO A 94 -7.28 4.93 11.17
N LEU A 95 -6.16 5.02 10.45
CA LEU A 95 -6.11 5.52 9.08
C LEU A 95 -5.75 4.42 8.09
N ILE A 96 -4.71 3.64 8.38
CA ILE A 96 -4.23 2.55 7.51
C ILE A 96 -3.91 1.34 8.37
N TYR A 97 -4.39 0.19 7.92
CA TYR A 97 -3.92 -1.12 8.34
C TYR A 97 -2.98 -1.66 7.27
N ALA A 98 -1.80 -2.14 7.66
CA ALA A 98 -0.83 -2.66 6.71
C ALA A 98 -0.17 -3.94 7.23
N VAL A 99 -0.02 -4.89 6.31
CA VAL A 99 0.73 -6.13 6.49
C VAL A 99 1.91 -6.09 5.54
N SER A 100 3.07 -6.50 6.02
CA SER A 100 4.30 -6.57 5.23
C SER A 100 5.08 -7.84 5.52
N TYR A 101 5.70 -8.36 4.48
CA TYR A 101 6.66 -9.47 4.54
C TYR A 101 8.02 -8.93 4.09
N ILE A 102 9.08 -9.19 4.85
CA ILE A 102 10.43 -8.73 4.48
C ILE A 102 11.35 -9.95 4.43
N PRO A 103 11.85 -10.33 3.24
CA PRO A 103 12.87 -11.36 3.08
C PRO A 103 14.10 -11.09 3.92
N LEU A 104 14.57 -12.10 4.65
CA LEU A 104 15.85 -12.02 5.38
C LEU A 104 17.04 -12.41 4.49
N LYS A 105 16.82 -13.30 3.53
CA LYS A 105 17.76 -13.57 2.45
C LYS A 105 17.60 -12.45 1.41
N ARG A 106 18.67 -11.69 1.18
CA ARG A 106 18.75 -10.65 0.14
C ARG A 106 19.83 -10.98 -0.86
#